data_AF-A0A9P6R800-F1
#
_entry.id   AF-A0A9P6R800-F1
#
_cell.length_a   1.000
_cell.length_b   1.000
_cell.length_c   1.000
_cell.angle_alpha   90.00
_cell.angle_beta   90.00
_cell.angle_gamma   90.00
#
_symmetry.space_group_name_H-M   'P 1'
#
loop_
_entity.id
_entity.type
_entity.pdbx_description
1 polymer ?
#
loop_
_entity_poly.entity_id
_entity_poly.type
_entity_poly.pdbx_seq_one_letter_code
_entity_poly.pdbx_strand_id
1 'polypeptide(L)'
;MSGLSSSTSGFLERLASTYPTAINSQATKLTLVALAASFTTAALILGVQGSQRKRRVKQLKDDLKKSIPPPSGFNDAFNVFDENNFTGAIPLAGQQQKKQRGHSAQQLINNEDFAFDDDLIREQLQKSIAFLGEEGVEKLRNSFVIIVGAGGVGSWAATMLIRSGVGKVRLIDFDQVSLSSLNRHATAVQADVGTPKVLSMKKAFRSLAPWVEVDARVELFQENVAEELLSGNPDYVVDAIDNINTKLALLKFCYDHKIPVMSSMGAGAKADPNRIQICDISETFEDPLARAVRQKIKAMGVESGIDVVYSTEKPHHIKLLPLDETRAQEAEEYSALPDFRARILPVLGTLPAMFGMAMATFISCKLAGHPIDPLPIKMRQSLYLRLHRELTVRENRLEKTVGTISLDRRDVGYLLEEIFRGKSVLSKSSDKIGMCRWKRGEPLSSQNVVVMTKGEITKHEKLPIDADLVDVYGQDIVDSVEEMFKLEAEISRFR
;
A
#
# COMPACT_ATOMS: atom_id res chain seq x y z
N MET A 1 22.04 -28.53 36.67
CA MET A 1 21.70 -29.83 36.03
C MET A 1 21.05 -30.76 37.06
N SER A 2 19.83 -30.48 37.51
CA SER A 2 19.10 -31.36 38.45
C SER A 2 17.56 -31.20 38.40
N GLY A 3 17.00 -30.63 37.33
CA GLY A 3 15.55 -30.34 37.23
C GLY A 3 14.87 -30.77 35.92
N LEU A 4 15.59 -31.45 35.02
CA LEU A 4 15.06 -31.86 33.70
C LEU A 4 14.89 -33.38 33.55
N SER A 5 15.24 -34.19 34.55
CA SER A 5 15.09 -35.65 34.49
C SER A 5 13.74 -36.17 35.01
N SER A 6 12.89 -35.33 35.61
CA SER A 6 11.62 -35.76 36.19
C SER A 6 10.43 -35.70 35.23
N SER A 7 10.40 -34.78 34.25
CA SER A 7 9.22 -34.60 33.38
C SER A 7 9.15 -35.59 32.20
N THR A 8 10.28 -36.14 31.76
CA THR A 8 10.34 -37.12 30.66
C THR A 8 9.89 -38.52 31.10
N SER A 9 10.10 -38.86 32.38
CA SER A 9 9.65 -40.13 32.96
C SER A 9 8.12 -40.26 33.01
N GLY A 10 7.43 -39.18 33.41
CA GLY A 10 5.96 -39.19 33.55
C GLY A 10 5.18 -39.20 32.22
N PHE A 11 5.77 -38.73 31.12
CA PHE A 11 5.13 -38.79 29.80
C PHE A 11 5.12 -40.21 29.22
N LEU A 12 6.22 -40.94 29.42
CA LEU A 12 6.34 -42.34 28.98
C LEU A 12 5.46 -43.28 29.82
N GLU A 13 5.31 -43.03 31.12
CA GLU A 13 4.37 -43.79 31.98
C GLU A 13 2.90 -43.56 31.60
N ARG A 14 2.51 -42.33 31.25
CA ARG A 14 1.13 -42.04 30.81
C ARG A 14 0.80 -42.67 29.46
N LEU A 15 1.73 -42.65 28.51
CA LEU A 15 1.57 -43.33 27.21
C LEU A 15 1.49 -44.85 27.35
N ALA A 16 2.28 -45.44 28.25
CA ALA A 16 2.25 -46.88 28.54
C ALA A 16 0.92 -47.33 29.17
N SER A 17 0.26 -46.47 29.95
CA SER A 17 -1.04 -46.78 30.59
C SER A 17 -2.24 -46.73 29.63
N THR A 18 -2.14 -46.02 28.50
CA THR A 18 -3.28 -45.74 27.61
C THR A 18 -3.39 -46.74 26.44
N TYR A 19 -2.29 -47.41 26.05
CA TYR A 19 -2.27 -48.37 24.94
C TYR A 19 -1.38 -49.60 25.25
N PRO A 20 -1.84 -50.55 26.09
CA PRO A 20 -1.01 -51.66 26.55
C PRO A 20 -0.63 -52.69 25.47
N THR A 21 -1.34 -52.74 24.33
CA THR A 21 -1.12 -53.74 23.26
C THR A 21 -0.24 -53.27 22.08
N ALA A 22 0.16 -51.99 22.03
CA ALA A 22 0.99 -51.47 20.92
C ALA A 22 2.51 -51.46 21.22
N ILE A 23 2.93 -51.76 22.46
CA ILE A 23 4.28 -51.44 22.97
C ILE A 23 5.13 -52.69 23.27
N ASN A 24 4.87 -53.82 22.61
CA ASN A 24 5.65 -55.06 22.86
C ASN A 24 6.64 -55.47 21.77
N SER A 25 6.75 -54.69 20.68
CA SER A 25 7.84 -54.89 19.72
C SER A 25 9.05 -54.02 20.09
N GLN A 26 10.25 -54.61 20.08
CA GLN A 26 11.52 -53.87 20.25
C GLN A 26 11.63 -52.70 19.26
N ALA A 27 11.03 -52.83 18.06
CA ALA A 27 11.02 -51.79 17.05
C ALA A 27 10.22 -50.55 17.48
N THR A 28 9.06 -50.73 18.14
CA THR A 28 8.24 -49.60 18.62
C THR A 28 8.88 -48.87 19.79
N LYS A 29 9.61 -49.58 20.66
CA LYS A 29 10.39 -48.95 21.73
C LYS A 29 11.56 -48.13 21.18
N LEU A 30 12.27 -48.65 20.17
CA LEU A 30 13.36 -47.92 19.51
C LEU A 30 12.87 -46.67 18.77
N THR A 31 11.75 -46.74 18.05
CA THR A 31 11.21 -45.57 17.34
C THR A 31 10.72 -44.49 18.29
N LEU A 32 10.12 -44.85 19.43
CA LEU A 32 9.66 -43.89 20.43
C LEU A 32 10.84 -43.18 21.12
N VAL A 33 11.92 -43.91 21.42
CA VAL A 33 13.16 -43.33 21.96
C VAL A 33 13.85 -42.43 20.93
N ALA A 34 13.89 -42.84 19.66
CA ALA A 34 14.45 -42.02 18.59
C ALA A 34 13.66 -40.73 18.36
N LEU A 35 12.32 -40.79 18.41
CA LEU A 35 11.44 -39.63 18.32
C LEU A 35 11.59 -38.68 19.52
N ALA A 36 11.72 -39.21 20.74
CA ALA A 36 11.97 -38.38 21.92
C ALA A 36 13.36 -37.72 21.88
N ALA A 37 14.38 -38.44 21.42
CA ALA A 37 15.74 -37.90 21.25
C ALA A 37 15.79 -36.81 20.17
N SER A 38 15.09 -36.98 19.04
CA SER A 38 15.03 -35.96 17.99
C SER A 38 14.27 -34.71 18.46
N PHE A 39 13.16 -34.87 19.19
CA PHE A 39 12.38 -33.74 19.73
C PHE A 39 13.17 -32.92 20.75
N THR A 40 13.87 -33.60 21.67
CA THR A 40 14.71 -32.93 22.67
C THR A 40 15.89 -32.20 22.02
N THR A 41 16.50 -32.80 21.00
CA THR A 41 17.60 -32.17 20.26
C THR A 41 17.11 -30.94 19.48
N ALA A 42 15.96 -31.02 18.82
CA ALA A 42 15.36 -29.89 18.10
C ALA A 42 14.98 -28.74 19.06
N ALA A 43 14.36 -29.05 20.20
CA ALA A 43 14.03 -28.05 21.22
C ALA A 43 15.27 -27.38 21.82
N LEU A 44 16.37 -28.14 22.02
CA LEU A 44 17.64 -27.59 22.48
C LEU A 44 18.27 -26.66 21.44
N ILE A 45 18.25 -27.05 20.16
CA ILE A 45 18.76 -26.23 19.05
C ILE A 45 17.97 -24.92 18.94
N LEU A 46 16.62 -24.99 18.93
CA LEU A 46 15.76 -23.81 18.87
C LEU A 46 15.93 -22.91 20.10
N GLY A 47 16.08 -23.51 21.30
CA GLY A 47 16.37 -22.77 22.54
C GLY A 47 17.72 -22.06 22.52
N VAL A 48 18.76 -22.73 22.01
CA VAL A 48 20.11 -22.16 21.85
C VAL A 48 20.12 -21.07 20.78
N GLN A 49 19.47 -21.29 19.63
CA GLN A 49 19.34 -20.29 18.57
C GLN A 49 18.57 -19.05 19.06
N GLY A 50 17.44 -19.23 19.77
CA GLY A 50 16.68 -18.14 20.36
C GLY A 50 17.49 -17.35 21.42
N SER A 51 18.27 -18.05 22.24
CA SER A 51 19.17 -17.43 23.23
C SER A 51 20.32 -16.67 22.58
N GLN A 52 20.94 -17.24 21.53
CA GLN A 52 21.98 -16.57 20.75
C GLN A 52 21.45 -15.32 20.03
N ARG A 53 20.23 -15.37 19.48
CA ARG A 53 19.57 -14.20 18.86
C ARG A 53 19.36 -13.08 19.88
N LYS A 54 18.85 -13.40 21.08
CA LYS A 54 18.71 -12.42 22.17
C LYS A 54 20.05 -11.82 22.60
N ARG A 55 21.12 -12.62 22.68
CA ARG A 55 22.48 -12.15 23.01
C ARG A 55 23.06 -11.23 21.92
N ARG A 56 22.92 -11.58 20.63
CA ARG A 56 23.37 -10.72 19.52
C ARG A 56 22.62 -9.40 19.46
N VAL A 57 21.30 -9.40 19.65
CA VAL A 57 20.51 -8.16 19.71
C VAL A 57 20.98 -7.28 20.87
N LYS A 58 21.27 -7.88 22.03
CA LYS A 58 21.81 -7.15 23.18
C LYS A 58 23.21 -6.58 22.91
N GLN A 59 24.13 -7.37 22.34
CA GLN A 59 25.46 -6.90 21.95
C GLN A 59 25.40 -5.76 20.93
N LEU A 60 24.57 -5.90 19.89
CA LEU A 60 24.35 -4.83 18.91
C LEU A 60 23.79 -3.56 19.56
N LYS A 61 22.84 -3.69 20.50
CA LYS A 61 22.35 -2.54 21.30
C LYS A 61 23.46 -1.89 22.11
N ASP A 62 24.33 -2.68 22.73
CA ASP A 62 25.42 -2.19 23.57
C ASP A 62 26.52 -1.52 22.74
N ASP A 63 26.87 -2.08 21.57
CA ASP A 63 27.84 -1.51 20.64
C ASP A 63 27.30 -0.21 20.01
N LEU A 64 26.01 -0.17 19.68
CA LEU A 64 25.35 1.03 19.19
C LEU A 64 25.31 2.12 20.27
N LYS A 65 25.02 1.77 21.52
CA LYS A 65 25.07 2.71 22.65
C LYS A 65 26.47 3.27 22.91
N LYS A 66 27.52 2.53 22.54
CA LYS A 66 28.92 2.99 22.63
C LYS A 66 29.33 3.84 21.42
N SER A 67 28.77 3.60 20.25
CA SER A 67 29.07 4.35 19.02
C SER A 67 28.22 5.60 18.83
N ILE A 68 27.04 5.66 19.46
CA ILE A 68 26.23 6.87 19.55
C ILE A 68 26.82 7.73 20.68
N PRO A 69 27.27 8.97 20.41
CA PRO A 69 27.67 9.88 21.49
C PRO A 69 26.50 10.03 22.48
N PRO A 70 26.74 10.20 23.78
CA PRO A 70 25.66 10.41 24.75
C PRO A 70 24.71 11.51 24.24
N PRO A 71 23.42 11.50 24.60
CA PRO A 71 22.48 12.54 24.21
C PRO A 71 22.77 13.88 24.92
N SER A 72 24.04 14.26 25.06
CA SER A 72 24.49 15.64 25.05
C SER A 72 24.55 16.08 23.59
N GLY A 73 23.47 16.66 23.07
CA GLY A 73 23.60 17.47 21.87
C GLY A 73 22.59 17.33 20.76
N PHE A 74 21.49 16.58 20.89
CA PHE A 74 20.35 16.83 19.99
C PHE A 74 19.61 18.13 20.37
N ASN A 75 19.69 18.53 21.65
CA ASN A 75 19.28 19.86 22.10
C ASN A 75 20.41 20.90 21.96
N ASP A 76 21.68 20.54 22.13
CA ASP A 76 22.77 21.53 21.99
C ASP A 76 23.15 21.82 20.53
N ALA A 77 22.87 20.95 19.56
CA ALA A 77 23.03 21.30 18.14
C ALA A 77 22.07 22.44 17.71
N PHE A 78 20.98 22.67 18.47
CA PHE A 78 20.14 23.86 18.34
C PHE A 78 20.59 25.04 19.23
N ASN A 79 21.46 24.81 20.23
CA ASN A 79 22.13 25.88 20.99
C ASN A 79 23.44 26.35 20.34
N VAL A 80 23.88 25.74 19.23
CA VAL A 80 24.92 26.30 18.32
C VAL A 80 24.28 27.25 17.28
N PHE A 81 23.00 27.58 17.41
CA PHE A 81 22.42 28.74 16.73
C PHE A 81 22.78 29.98 17.55
N ASP A 82 23.84 30.67 17.11
CA ASP A 82 24.14 32.02 17.58
C ASP A 82 23.02 32.94 17.06
N GLU A 83 22.04 33.27 17.92
CA GLU A 83 20.93 34.19 17.62
C GLU A 83 21.43 35.54 17.06
N ASN A 84 22.71 35.88 17.26
CA ASN A 84 23.31 37.12 16.79
C ASN A 84 23.69 37.13 15.30
N ASN A 85 23.66 35.98 14.61
CA ASN A 85 24.11 35.87 13.20
C ASN A 85 22.98 35.76 12.17
N PHE A 86 21.72 35.92 12.57
CA PHE A 86 20.60 35.98 11.64
C PHE A 86 20.30 37.43 11.24
N THR A 87 21.03 37.96 10.26
CA THR A 87 20.79 39.32 9.70
C THR A 87 19.64 39.39 8.69
N GLY A 88 18.72 38.41 8.72
CA GLY A 88 17.60 38.31 7.77
C GLY A 88 16.23 38.74 8.30
N ALA A 89 16.08 39.05 9.60
CA ALA A 89 14.81 39.47 10.17
C ALA A 89 14.76 41.00 10.29
N ILE A 90 13.81 41.63 9.61
CA ILE A 90 13.40 43.02 9.88
C ILE A 90 12.90 43.03 11.34
N PRO A 91 13.49 43.83 12.26
CA PRO A 91 13.00 43.88 13.62
C PRO A 91 11.62 44.54 13.60
N LEU A 92 10.58 43.81 14.00
CA LEU A 92 9.34 44.46 14.44
C LEU A 92 9.69 45.27 15.69
N ALA A 93 9.71 46.58 15.54
CA ALA A 93 9.96 47.51 16.61
C ALA A 93 8.84 47.42 17.66
N GLY A 94 9.22 47.04 18.88
CA GLY A 94 8.41 47.24 20.06
C GLY A 94 7.62 46.01 20.50
N GLN A 95 8.26 45.16 21.31
CA GLN A 95 7.64 44.57 22.50
C GLN A 95 8.71 43.98 23.41
N GLN A 96 9.22 44.81 24.32
CA GLN A 96 9.84 44.34 25.55
C GLN A 96 8.72 43.91 26.51
N GLN A 97 8.38 42.61 26.54
CA GLN A 97 7.82 42.00 27.75
C GLN A 97 8.39 40.59 27.93
N LYS A 98 9.14 40.43 29.02
CA LYS A 98 9.75 39.19 29.50
C LYS A 98 8.74 38.44 30.40
N LYS A 99 8.81 37.11 30.30
CA LYS A 99 8.42 36.08 31.31
C LYS A 99 6.93 35.69 31.41
N GLN A 100 6.58 34.64 30.69
CA GLN A 100 6.03 33.43 31.33
C GLN A 100 6.95 32.25 30.98
N ARG A 101 7.34 31.46 31.99
CA ARG A 101 8.05 30.19 31.78
C ARG A 101 7.06 29.24 31.13
N GLY A 102 7.07 29.15 29.81
CA GLY A 102 6.40 28.06 29.09
C GLY A 102 7.00 26.73 29.55
N HIS A 103 6.15 25.71 29.69
CA HIS A 103 6.62 24.33 29.82
C HIS A 103 7.58 24.01 28.67
N SER A 104 8.65 23.26 28.93
CA SER A 104 9.51 22.83 27.83
C SER A 104 8.70 21.96 26.86
N ALA A 105 8.98 22.02 25.56
CA ALA A 105 8.30 21.17 24.57
C ALA A 105 8.30 19.69 25.00
N GLN A 106 9.38 19.24 25.64
CA GLN A 106 9.50 17.91 26.22
C GLN A 106 8.51 17.62 27.36
N GLN A 107 8.19 18.60 28.20
CA GLN A 107 7.22 18.47 29.29
C GLN A 107 5.78 18.40 28.76
N LEU A 108 5.47 19.12 27.68
CA LEU A 108 4.17 19.06 27.02
C LEU A 108 3.97 17.73 26.29
N ILE A 109 5.00 17.23 25.59
CA ILE A 109 4.98 15.93 24.89
C ILE A 109 4.80 14.74 25.85
N ASN A 110 5.23 14.87 27.10
CA ASN A 110 5.18 13.80 28.10
C ASN A 110 3.88 13.77 28.93
N ASN A 111 3.00 14.76 28.80
CA ASN A 111 1.75 14.82 29.55
C ASN A 111 0.61 14.26 28.70
N GLU A 112 0.09 13.08 29.08
CA GLU A 112 -0.99 12.40 28.33
C GLU A 112 -2.34 13.14 28.44
N ASP A 113 -2.51 14.03 29.42
CA ASP A 113 -3.73 14.82 29.66
C ASP A 113 -3.68 16.24 29.06
N PHE A 114 -2.64 16.57 28.29
CA PHE A 114 -2.53 17.90 27.67
C PHE A 114 -3.38 17.97 26.39
N ALA A 115 -4.54 18.63 26.48
CA ALA A 115 -5.33 18.98 25.30
C ALA A 115 -4.57 20.03 24.47
N PHE A 116 -4.19 19.65 23.24
CA PHE A 116 -3.54 20.58 22.31
C PHE A 116 -4.53 21.64 21.85
N ASP A 117 -4.05 22.89 21.74
CA ASP A 117 -4.84 24.01 21.25
C ASP A 117 -5.32 23.74 19.82
N ASP A 118 -6.63 23.81 19.60
CA ASP A 118 -7.23 23.59 18.29
C ASP A 118 -6.67 24.58 17.26
N ASP A 119 -6.39 25.82 17.68
CA ASP A 119 -5.85 26.86 16.80
C ASP A 119 -4.46 26.47 16.27
N LEU A 120 -3.63 25.82 17.09
CA LEU A 120 -2.30 25.34 16.68
C LEU A 120 -2.40 24.15 15.71
N ILE A 121 -3.36 23.25 15.95
CA ILE A 121 -3.63 22.12 15.03
C ILE A 121 -4.11 22.67 13.68
N ARG A 122 -5.02 23.65 13.69
CA ARG A 122 -5.51 24.31 12.48
C ARG A 122 -4.40 25.02 11.74
N GLU A 123 -3.51 25.73 12.43
CA GLU A 123 -2.35 26.38 11.82
C GLU A 123 -1.42 25.34 11.16
N GLN A 124 -1.15 24.21 11.84
CA GLN A 124 -0.38 23.11 11.25
C GLN A 124 -1.04 22.54 9.98
N LEU A 125 -2.39 22.52 9.93
CA LEU A 125 -3.18 21.97 8.83
C LEU A 125 -3.63 23.03 7.80
N GLN A 126 -3.20 24.28 7.90
CA GLN A 126 -3.69 25.40 7.08
C GLN A 126 -3.66 25.09 5.58
N LYS A 127 -2.59 24.45 5.08
CA LYS A 127 -2.46 24.08 3.67
C LYS A 127 -3.42 22.95 3.27
N SER A 128 -3.67 22.00 4.16
CA SER A 128 -4.67 20.95 3.94
C SER A 128 -6.07 21.54 3.91
N ILE A 129 -6.38 22.50 4.79
CA ILE A 129 -7.66 23.22 4.82
C ILE A 129 -7.86 24.00 3.51
N ALA A 130 -6.84 24.70 3.03
CA ALA A 130 -6.91 25.43 1.76
C ALA A 130 -7.18 24.51 0.55
N PHE A 131 -6.74 23.24 0.59
CA PHE A 131 -6.90 22.28 -0.50
C PHE A 131 -8.20 21.45 -0.39
N LEU A 132 -8.51 20.92 0.80
CA LEU A 132 -9.65 20.01 1.04
C LEU A 132 -10.91 20.74 1.54
N GLY A 133 -10.78 22.01 1.91
CA GLY A 133 -11.81 22.75 2.64
C GLY A 133 -11.87 22.35 4.12
N GLU A 134 -12.59 23.16 4.89
CA GLU A 134 -12.78 22.94 6.34
C GLU A 134 -13.50 21.61 6.61
N GLU A 135 -14.57 21.32 5.87
CA GLU A 135 -15.34 20.07 6.01
C GLU A 135 -14.48 18.83 5.73
N GLY A 136 -13.62 18.89 4.69
CA GLY A 136 -12.74 17.78 4.32
C GLY A 136 -11.70 17.48 5.40
N VAL A 137 -11.12 18.52 6.00
CA VAL A 137 -10.17 18.36 7.12
C VAL A 137 -10.87 17.89 8.38
N GLU A 138 -12.08 18.37 8.68
CA GLU A 138 -12.85 17.89 9.83
C GLU A 138 -13.18 16.39 9.72
N LYS A 139 -13.56 15.92 8.53
CA LYS A 139 -13.72 14.48 8.26
C LYS A 139 -12.44 13.70 8.51
N LEU A 140 -11.28 14.21 8.07
CA LEU A 140 -9.99 13.59 8.35
C LEU A 140 -9.69 13.52 9.85
N ARG A 141 -9.92 14.62 10.58
CA ARG A 141 -9.69 14.69 12.03
C ARG A 141 -10.56 13.71 12.82
N ASN A 142 -11.75 13.40 12.33
CA ASN A 142 -12.63 12.42 12.94
C ASN A 142 -12.40 10.98 12.47
N SER A 143 -11.49 10.77 11.51
CA SER A 143 -11.26 9.45 10.92
C SER A 143 -10.34 8.55 11.76
N PHE A 144 -10.62 7.24 11.68
CA PHE A 144 -9.82 6.16 12.26
C PHE A 144 -9.25 5.26 11.17
N VAL A 145 -7.91 5.23 11.07
CA VAL A 145 -7.20 4.38 10.09
C VAL A 145 -6.36 3.31 10.77
N ILE A 146 -6.47 2.07 10.30
CA ILE A 146 -5.62 0.95 10.76
C ILE A 146 -4.52 0.70 9.73
N ILE A 147 -3.28 0.59 10.19
CA ILE A 147 -2.11 0.29 9.36
C ILE A 147 -1.54 -1.06 9.79
N VAL A 148 -1.60 -2.04 8.89
CA VAL A 148 -1.06 -3.38 9.10
C VAL A 148 0.26 -3.52 8.36
N GLY A 149 1.35 -3.65 9.12
CA GLY A 149 2.73 -3.59 8.66
C GLY A 149 3.35 -2.20 8.85
N ALA A 150 4.37 -2.11 9.71
CA ALA A 150 5.14 -0.91 10.03
C ALA A 150 6.48 -0.87 9.28
N GLY A 151 6.53 -1.44 8.07
CA GLY A 151 7.73 -1.47 7.22
C GLY A 151 8.01 -0.16 6.47
N GLY A 152 8.75 -0.25 5.38
CA GLY A 152 9.08 0.92 4.54
C GLY A 152 7.89 1.55 3.81
N VAL A 153 6.75 0.87 3.70
CA VAL A 153 5.52 1.44 3.13
C VAL A 153 4.63 1.98 4.25
N GLY A 154 4.22 1.13 5.18
CA GLY A 154 3.26 1.49 6.23
C GLY A 154 3.78 2.57 7.19
N SER A 155 5.08 2.63 7.48
CA SER A 155 5.63 3.73 8.31
C SER A 155 5.47 5.10 7.63
N TRP A 156 5.68 5.18 6.31
CA TRP A 156 5.48 6.42 5.55
C TRP A 156 4.01 6.75 5.36
N ALA A 157 3.16 5.75 5.09
CA ALA A 157 1.72 5.93 5.00
C ALA A 157 1.15 6.51 6.30
N ALA A 158 1.44 5.88 7.45
CA ALA A 158 0.98 6.35 8.76
C ALA A 158 1.50 7.77 9.07
N THR A 159 2.78 8.05 8.78
CA THR A 159 3.37 9.38 9.02
C THR A 159 2.67 10.46 8.21
N MET A 160 2.37 10.21 6.94
CA MET A 160 1.69 11.20 6.09
C MET A 160 0.21 11.33 6.40
N LEU A 161 -0.50 10.25 6.74
CA LEU A 161 -1.90 10.29 7.18
C LEU A 161 -2.07 11.18 8.42
N ILE A 162 -1.23 10.97 9.43
CA ILE A 162 -1.19 11.79 10.64
C ILE A 162 -0.91 13.26 10.31
N ARG A 163 0.12 13.52 9.49
CA ARG A 163 0.45 14.89 9.07
C ARG A 163 -0.64 15.56 8.23
N SER A 164 -1.53 14.78 7.62
CA SER A 164 -2.65 15.28 6.83
C SER A 164 -3.88 15.59 7.66
N GLY A 165 -3.93 15.18 8.93
CA GLY A 165 -5.05 15.48 9.83
C GLY A 165 -5.76 14.25 10.39
N VAL A 166 -5.36 13.01 10.09
CA VAL A 166 -6.03 11.81 10.64
C VAL A 166 -5.93 11.77 12.17
N GLY A 167 -7.09 11.77 12.87
CA GLY A 167 -7.17 11.88 14.33
C GLY A 167 -6.83 10.62 15.10
N LYS A 168 -7.09 9.45 14.53
CA LYS A 168 -6.84 8.17 15.18
C LYS A 168 -6.16 7.19 14.25
N VAL A 169 -5.09 6.56 14.73
CA VAL A 169 -4.46 5.45 14.03
C VAL A 169 -4.24 4.24 14.93
N ARG A 170 -4.41 3.04 14.36
CA ARG A 170 -3.93 1.79 14.96
C ARG A 170 -2.80 1.22 14.12
N LEU A 171 -1.67 0.92 14.75
CA LEU A 171 -0.50 0.33 14.12
C LEU A 171 -0.38 -1.12 14.54
N ILE A 172 -0.27 -2.04 13.57
CA ILE A 172 -0.19 -3.48 13.81
C ILE A 172 1.07 -4.02 13.14
N ASP A 173 2.06 -4.40 13.94
CA ASP A 173 3.27 -5.09 13.48
C ASP A 173 3.95 -5.78 14.67
N PHE A 174 4.39 -7.03 14.48
CA PHE A 174 5.11 -7.82 15.48
C PHE A 174 6.63 -7.60 15.45
N ASP A 175 7.16 -7.02 14.38
CA ASP A 175 8.59 -6.86 14.15
C ASP A 175 9.23 -5.78 15.03
N GLN A 176 10.55 -5.92 15.17
CA GLN A 176 11.40 -4.91 15.77
C GLN A 176 12.18 -4.13 14.70
N VAL A 177 12.57 -2.90 15.04
CA VAL A 177 13.47 -2.09 14.22
C VAL A 177 14.82 -2.79 14.11
N SER A 178 15.26 -3.08 12.89
CA SER A 178 16.61 -3.56 12.59
C SER A 178 17.48 -2.45 12.03
N LEU A 179 18.81 -2.61 12.03
CA LEU A 179 19.72 -1.69 11.33
C LEU A 179 19.38 -1.59 9.83
N SER A 180 19.01 -2.70 9.21
CA SER A 180 18.57 -2.73 7.82
C SER A 180 17.21 -2.10 7.58
N SER A 181 16.44 -1.76 8.62
CA SER A 181 15.17 -1.03 8.49
C SER A 181 15.40 0.47 8.30
N LEU A 182 16.51 1.01 8.80
CA LEU A 182 16.81 2.45 8.83
C LEU A 182 16.98 3.07 7.44
N ASN A 183 17.24 2.27 6.41
CA ASN A 183 17.36 2.77 5.04
C ASN A 183 16.01 3.16 4.40
N ARG A 184 14.87 2.79 5.02
CA ARG A 184 13.54 2.98 4.43
C ARG A 184 12.40 3.25 5.42
N HIS A 185 12.58 2.99 6.71
CA HIS A 185 11.55 3.24 7.72
C HIS A 185 11.44 4.75 8.02
N ALA A 186 10.23 5.31 8.05
CA ALA A 186 10.00 6.75 8.09
C ALA A 186 10.51 7.44 9.37
N THR A 187 10.28 6.82 10.53
CA THR A 187 10.49 7.45 11.84
C THR A 187 11.56 6.82 12.71
N ALA A 188 12.11 5.67 12.31
CA ALA A 188 13.01 4.90 13.17
C ALA A 188 14.42 5.49 13.08
N VAL A 189 15.02 5.74 14.24
CA VAL A 189 16.43 6.16 14.32
C VAL A 189 17.31 5.03 14.84
N GLN A 190 18.63 5.22 14.80
CA GLN A 190 19.59 4.24 15.32
C GLN A 190 19.25 3.83 16.77
N ALA A 191 18.90 4.78 17.63
CA ALA A 191 18.55 4.51 19.02
C ALA A 191 17.32 3.59 19.20
N ASP A 192 16.48 3.42 18.18
CA ASP A 192 15.29 2.57 18.26
C ASP A 192 15.57 1.12 17.85
N VAL A 193 16.79 0.78 17.43
CA VAL A 193 17.15 -0.60 17.03
C VAL A 193 16.84 -1.59 18.14
N GLY A 194 16.07 -2.63 17.80
CA GLY A 194 15.58 -3.67 18.70
C GLY A 194 14.42 -3.24 19.61
N THR A 195 13.75 -2.13 19.30
CA THR A 195 12.41 -1.80 19.84
C THR A 195 11.34 -2.25 18.85
N PRO A 196 10.11 -2.62 19.30
CA PRO A 196 9.01 -2.91 18.38
C PRO A 196 8.72 -1.71 17.47
N LYS A 197 8.54 -1.95 16.16
CA LYS A 197 8.36 -0.89 15.16
C LYS A 197 7.18 0.02 15.49
N VAL A 198 6.04 -0.57 15.86
CA VAL A 198 4.82 0.19 16.24
C VAL A 198 5.04 1.09 17.46
N LEU A 199 5.87 0.67 18.42
CA LEU A 199 6.19 1.49 19.60
C LEU A 199 7.18 2.62 19.27
N SER A 200 8.16 2.36 18.39
CA SER A 200 9.05 3.40 17.85
C SER A 200 8.24 4.46 17.08
N MET A 201 7.27 4.03 16.26
CA MET A 201 6.35 4.94 15.58
C MET A 201 5.48 5.73 16.56
N LYS A 202 4.86 5.08 17.55
CA LYS A 202 4.05 5.77 18.58
C LYS A 202 4.86 6.85 19.31
N LYS A 203 6.12 6.55 19.68
CA LYS A 203 7.04 7.52 20.28
C LYS A 203 7.30 8.71 19.35
N ALA A 204 7.56 8.47 18.07
CA ALA A 204 7.79 9.53 17.09
C ALA A 204 6.53 10.38 16.85
N PHE A 205 5.36 9.76 16.76
CA PHE A 205 4.09 10.43 16.50
C PHE A 205 3.67 11.37 17.63
N ARG A 206 3.97 11.04 18.90
CA ARG A 206 3.79 11.97 20.03
C ARG A 206 4.53 13.31 19.83
N SER A 207 5.67 13.31 19.15
CA SER A 207 6.39 14.54 18.82
C SER A 207 5.94 15.21 17.53
N LEU A 208 5.36 14.46 16.59
CA LEU A 208 4.96 14.96 15.27
C LEU A 208 3.55 15.54 15.24
N ALA A 209 2.62 14.90 15.96
CA ALA A 209 1.21 15.23 16.01
C ALA A 209 0.65 14.72 17.36
N PRO A 210 0.93 15.44 18.46
CA PRO A 210 0.56 15.02 19.81
C PRO A 210 -0.97 14.90 20.03
N TRP A 211 -1.77 15.49 19.14
CA TRP A 211 -3.23 15.41 19.14
C TRP A 211 -3.79 14.09 18.55
N VAL A 212 -2.95 13.24 17.95
CA VAL A 212 -3.39 11.96 17.38
C VAL A 212 -3.46 10.87 18.44
N GLU A 213 -4.59 10.16 18.46
CA GLU A 213 -4.70 8.91 19.22
C GLU A 213 -3.96 7.77 18.49
N VAL A 214 -2.89 7.26 19.08
CA VAL A 214 -2.10 6.15 18.52
C VAL A 214 -2.26 4.88 19.36
N ASP A 215 -2.98 3.90 18.82
CA ASP A 215 -3.05 2.53 19.32
C ASP A 215 -1.93 1.69 18.66
N ALA A 216 -1.07 1.07 19.46
CA ALA A 216 0.08 0.31 18.96
C ALA A 216 -0.01 -1.15 19.41
N ARG A 217 -0.24 -2.06 18.45
CA ARG A 217 -0.41 -3.50 18.67
C ARG A 217 0.83 -4.25 18.19
N VAL A 218 1.59 -4.80 19.12
CA VAL A 218 2.81 -5.59 18.84
C VAL A 218 2.40 -7.03 18.54
N GLU A 219 1.68 -7.22 17.44
CA GLU A 219 1.01 -8.48 17.11
C GLU A 219 1.09 -8.77 15.61
N LEU A 220 1.11 -10.05 15.25
CA LEU A 220 1.06 -10.50 13.87
C LEU A 220 -0.40 -10.65 13.47
N PHE A 221 -0.80 -10.02 12.37
CA PHE A 221 -2.14 -10.21 11.83
C PHE A 221 -2.34 -11.67 11.40
N GLN A 222 -3.43 -12.27 11.86
CA GLN A 222 -3.90 -13.60 11.47
C GLN A 222 -5.43 -13.60 11.47
N GLU A 223 -6.03 -14.51 10.70
CA GLU A 223 -7.48 -14.57 10.52
C GLU A 223 -8.24 -14.75 11.85
N ASN A 224 -7.72 -15.55 12.77
CA ASN A 224 -8.32 -15.82 14.08
C ASN A 224 -8.36 -14.62 15.04
N VAL A 225 -7.54 -13.60 14.81
CA VAL A 225 -7.48 -12.37 15.62
C VAL A 225 -7.94 -11.14 14.83
N ALA A 226 -8.41 -11.32 13.59
CA ALA A 226 -8.77 -10.23 12.70
C ALA A 226 -9.90 -9.36 13.26
N GLU A 227 -10.90 -9.98 13.88
CA GLU A 227 -12.03 -9.28 14.49
C GLU A 227 -11.60 -8.35 15.64
N GLU A 228 -10.68 -8.80 16.48
CA GLU A 228 -10.12 -7.98 17.56
C GLU A 228 -9.23 -6.87 16.99
N LEU A 229 -8.30 -7.22 16.13
CA LEU A 229 -7.28 -6.30 15.60
C LEU A 229 -7.89 -5.19 14.73
N LEU A 230 -8.95 -5.50 13.98
CA LEU A 230 -9.65 -4.56 13.11
C LEU A 230 -10.93 -3.97 13.75
N SER A 231 -11.14 -4.23 15.05
CA SER A 231 -12.26 -3.66 15.80
C SER A 231 -12.23 -2.13 15.88
N GLY A 232 -13.39 -1.53 16.15
CA GLY A 232 -13.53 -0.09 16.36
C GLY A 232 -14.02 0.68 15.13
N ASN A 233 -14.58 -0.02 14.13
CA ASN A 233 -15.14 0.56 12.91
C ASN A 233 -14.19 1.53 12.19
N PRO A 234 -13.02 1.04 11.72
CA PRO A 234 -12.09 1.88 11.01
C PRO A 234 -12.70 2.39 9.69
N ASP A 235 -12.47 3.66 9.40
CA ASP A 235 -12.88 4.27 8.13
C ASP A 235 -12.00 3.76 6.97
N TYR A 236 -10.79 3.31 7.28
CA TYR A 236 -9.86 2.76 6.29
C TYR A 236 -8.84 1.79 6.91
N VAL A 237 -8.43 0.80 6.12
CA VAL A 237 -7.32 -0.12 6.42
C VAL A 237 -6.22 0.01 5.37
N VAL A 238 -4.98 0.15 5.82
CA VAL A 238 -3.76 0.16 5.01
C VAL A 238 -3.06 -1.18 5.18
N ASP A 239 -2.97 -1.93 4.10
CA ASP A 239 -2.20 -3.17 4.04
C ASP A 239 -0.80 -2.91 3.46
N ALA A 240 0.20 -2.99 4.32
CA ALA A 240 1.62 -2.92 4.00
C ALA A 240 2.36 -4.24 4.36
N ILE A 241 1.64 -5.37 4.38
CA ILE A 241 2.19 -6.69 4.66
C ILE A 241 3.00 -7.20 3.46
N ASP A 242 4.10 -7.91 3.72
CA ASP A 242 4.95 -8.56 2.73
C ASP A 242 4.59 -10.04 2.47
N ASN A 243 4.08 -10.75 3.48
CA ASN A 243 3.60 -12.12 3.34
C ASN A 243 2.28 -12.21 2.57
N ILE A 244 2.25 -12.98 1.48
CA ILE A 244 1.08 -13.12 0.60
C ILE A 244 -0.13 -13.73 1.32
N ASN A 245 0.05 -14.73 2.18
CA ASN A 245 -1.07 -15.42 2.82
C ASN A 245 -1.74 -14.51 3.86
N THR A 246 -0.94 -13.86 4.70
CA THR A 246 -1.44 -12.88 5.68
C THR A 246 -2.13 -11.70 4.99
N LYS A 247 -1.55 -11.22 3.88
CA LYS A 247 -2.16 -10.20 3.01
C LYS A 247 -3.53 -10.65 2.50
N LEU A 248 -3.64 -11.85 1.93
CA LEU A 248 -4.92 -12.36 1.42
C LEU A 248 -5.98 -12.50 2.51
N ALA A 249 -5.58 -12.97 3.71
CA ALA A 249 -6.48 -13.06 4.86
C ALA A 249 -7.02 -11.67 5.26
N LEU A 250 -6.15 -10.66 5.33
CA LEU A 250 -6.54 -9.29 5.63
C LEU A 250 -7.51 -8.73 4.59
N LEU A 251 -7.16 -8.86 3.30
CA LEU A 251 -7.97 -8.36 2.20
C LEU A 251 -9.33 -9.04 2.13
N LYS A 252 -9.39 -10.36 2.32
CA LYS A 252 -10.65 -11.11 2.34
C LYS A 252 -11.52 -10.67 3.53
N PHE A 253 -10.94 -10.57 4.72
CA PHE A 253 -11.66 -10.15 5.91
C PHE A 253 -12.27 -8.75 5.74
N CYS A 254 -11.48 -7.78 5.26
CA CYS A 254 -11.95 -6.43 5.02
C CYS A 254 -13.07 -6.39 3.97
N TYR A 255 -12.92 -7.14 2.87
CA TYR A 255 -13.94 -7.24 1.83
C TYR A 255 -15.26 -7.81 2.37
N ASP A 256 -15.21 -8.91 3.12
CA ASP A 256 -16.40 -9.57 3.68
C ASP A 256 -17.14 -8.69 4.70
N HIS A 257 -16.40 -7.90 5.47
CA HIS A 257 -16.95 -6.99 6.48
C HIS A 257 -17.21 -5.57 5.93
N LYS A 258 -17.01 -5.35 4.62
CA LYS A 258 -17.17 -4.04 3.97
C LYS A 258 -16.34 -2.93 4.59
N ILE A 259 -15.14 -3.26 5.06
CA ILE A 259 -14.16 -2.32 5.58
C ILE A 259 -13.32 -1.84 4.40
N PRO A 260 -13.28 -0.52 4.09
CA PRO A 260 -12.44 0.01 3.03
C PRO A 260 -10.97 -0.34 3.26
N VAL A 261 -10.31 -0.90 2.25
CA VAL A 261 -8.92 -1.35 2.36
C VAL A 261 -8.13 -0.97 1.13
N MET A 262 -6.89 -0.50 1.34
CA MET A 262 -5.92 -0.27 0.28
C MET A 262 -4.66 -1.08 0.53
N SER A 263 -4.18 -1.79 -0.49
CA SER A 263 -3.04 -2.69 -0.37
C SER A 263 -1.82 -2.24 -1.16
N SER A 264 -0.66 -2.34 -0.55
CA SER A 264 0.63 -2.22 -1.23
C SER A 264 1.02 -3.52 -1.92
N MET A 265 1.33 -3.43 -3.21
CA MET A 265 1.89 -4.50 -4.02
C MET A 265 3.42 -4.42 -4.06
N GLY A 266 4.06 -4.92 -5.13
CA GLY A 266 5.49 -5.12 -5.19
C GLY A 266 6.27 -3.82 -5.37
N ALA A 267 6.90 -3.31 -4.31
CA ALA A 267 7.85 -2.20 -4.36
C ALA A 267 9.33 -2.66 -4.44
N GLY A 268 9.60 -3.96 -4.32
CA GLY A 268 10.95 -4.51 -4.37
C GLY A 268 11.53 -4.58 -5.79
N ALA A 269 12.85 -4.48 -5.90
CA ALA A 269 13.59 -4.51 -7.17
C ALA A 269 13.09 -3.51 -8.22
N LYS A 270 12.65 -2.33 -7.79
CA LYS A 270 12.12 -1.27 -8.66
C LYS A 270 12.72 0.08 -8.24
N ALA A 271 12.79 1.03 -9.16
CA ALA A 271 13.37 2.35 -8.96
C ALA A 271 12.65 3.51 -9.68
N ASP A 272 11.77 3.24 -10.66
CA ASP A 272 11.12 4.26 -11.48
C ASP A 272 9.83 4.81 -10.81
N PRO A 273 9.84 6.05 -10.30
CA PRO A 273 8.67 6.64 -9.65
C PRO A 273 7.52 6.92 -10.62
N ASN A 274 7.79 7.10 -11.92
CA ASN A 274 6.75 7.40 -12.91
C ASN A 274 5.84 6.20 -13.20
N ARG A 275 6.20 5.02 -12.67
CA ARG A 275 5.48 3.76 -12.89
C ARG A 275 4.61 3.35 -11.72
N ILE A 276 4.59 4.12 -10.63
CA ILE A 276 3.67 3.94 -9.51
C ILE A 276 2.27 4.27 -9.98
N GLN A 277 1.32 3.37 -9.73
CA GLN A 277 -0.08 3.55 -10.10
C GLN A 277 -0.98 3.10 -8.96
N ILE A 278 -2.15 3.73 -8.88
CA ILE A 278 -3.25 3.33 -8.01
C ILE A 278 -4.40 2.87 -8.90
N CYS A 279 -5.01 1.74 -8.59
CA CYS A 279 -6.24 1.28 -9.22
C CYS A 279 -6.89 0.18 -8.37
N ASP A 280 -8.04 -0.32 -8.83
CA ASP A 280 -8.61 -1.56 -8.30
C ASP A 280 -7.71 -2.77 -8.60
N ILE A 281 -7.66 -3.74 -7.68
CA ILE A 281 -6.87 -4.97 -7.82
C ILE A 281 -7.12 -5.69 -9.15
N SER A 282 -8.36 -5.66 -9.69
CA SER A 282 -8.75 -6.30 -10.95
C SER A 282 -8.05 -5.70 -12.16
N GLU A 283 -7.63 -4.43 -12.08
CA GLU A 283 -7.05 -3.67 -13.18
C GLU A 283 -5.53 -3.69 -13.23
N THR A 284 -4.89 -4.24 -12.21
CA THR A 284 -3.43 -4.31 -12.09
C THR A 284 -2.77 -5.06 -13.25
N PHE A 285 -1.62 -4.59 -13.71
CA PHE A 285 -0.84 -5.21 -14.79
C PHE A 285 0.67 -5.09 -14.54
N GLU A 286 1.47 -5.99 -15.10
CA GLU A 286 2.95 -6.00 -15.06
C GLU A 286 3.61 -6.19 -13.67
N ASP A 287 2.85 -6.12 -12.57
CA ASP A 287 3.34 -6.43 -11.23
C ASP A 287 3.10 -7.92 -10.85
N PRO A 288 4.16 -8.71 -10.61
CA PRO A 288 4.03 -10.12 -10.26
C PRO A 288 3.30 -10.37 -8.93
N LEU A 289 3.52 -9.53 -7.92
CA LEU A 289 2.85 -9.65 -6.62
C LEU A 289 1.37 -9.32 -6.78
N ALA A 290 1.05 -8.23 -7.48
CA ALA A 290 -0.33 -7.87 -7.77
C ALA A 290 -1.06 -8.96 -8.56
N ARG A 291 -0.40 -9.55 -9.57
CA ARG A 291 -0.96 -10.68 -10.33
C ARG A 291 -1.25 -11.89 -9.42
N ALA A 292 -0.31 -12.26 -8.56
CA ALA A 292 -0.48 -13.41 -7.66
C ALA A 292 -1.61 -13.19 -6.65
N VAL A 293 -1.67 -12.00 -6.03
CA VAL A 293 -2.73 -11.60 -5.10
C VAL A 293 -4.08 -11.57 -5.81
N ARG A 294 -4.17 -10.93 -6.98
CA ARG A 294 -5.40 -10.86 -7.80
C ARG A 294 -5.94 -12.24 -8.15
N GLN A 295 -5.07 -13.16 -8.59
CA GLN A 295 -5.50 -14.52 -8.94
C GLN A 295 -6.04 -15.29 -7.73
N LYS A 296 -5.34 -15.20 -6.58
CA LYS A 296 -5.75 -15.90 -5.35
C LYS A 296 -7.01 -15.31 -4.73
N ILE A 297 -7.12 -13.98 -4.62
CA ILE A 297 -8.31 -13.32 -4.06
C ILE A 297 -9.55 -13.51 -4.95
N LYS A 298 -9.36 -13.56 -6.29
CA LYS A 298 -10.43 -13.91 -7.22
C LYS A 298 -10.92 -15.35 -7.02
N ALA A 299 -10.02 -16.30 -6.80
CA ALA A 299 -10.39 -17.67 -6.46
C ALA A 299 -11.15 -17.77 -5.13
N MET A 300 -11.00 -16.80 -4.23
CA MET A 300 -11.75 -16.66 -2.98
C MET A 300 -13.09 -15.92 -3.15
N GLY A 301 -13.48 -15.57 -4.37
CA GLY A 301 -14.77 -14.92 -4.67
C GLY A 301 -14.74 -13.39 -4.71
N VAL A 302 -13.57 -12.76 -4.68
CA VAL A 302 -13.43 -11.29 -4.75
C VAL A 302 -12.91 -10.88 -6.11
N GLU A 303 -13.77 -10.32 -6.95
CA GLU A 303 -13.40 -9.94 -8.32
C GLU A 303 -12.82 -8.53 -8.45
N SER A 304 -13.31 -7.59 -7.63
CA SER A 304 -12.94 -6.17 -7.58
C SER A 304 -13.36 -5.57 -6.23
N GLY A 305 -13.15 -4.27 -6.02
CA GLY A 305 -13.50 -3.53 -4.81
C GLY A 305 -12.35 -3.38 -3.82
N ILE A 306 -11.10 -3.57 -4.25
CA ILE A 306 -9.92 -3.41 -3.40
C ILE A 306 -8.94 -2.48 -4.10
N ASP A 307 -8.73 -1.30 -3.51
CA ASP A 307 -7.75 -0.35 -4.02
C ASP A 307 -6.33 -0.84 -3.75
N VAL A 308 -5.43 -0.63 -4.72
CA VAL A 308 -4.04 -1.05 -4.58
C VAL A 308 -3.08 -0.02 -5.14
N VAL A 309 -1.91 0.09 -4.52
CA VAL A 309 -0.75 0.76 -5.11
C VAL A 309 0.22 -0.29 -5.63
N TYR A 310 0.65 -0.14 -6.88
CA TYR A 310 1.60 -1.05 -7.52
C TYR A 310 2.51 -0.28 -8.47
N SER A 311 3.49 -0.97 -9.05
CA SER A 311 4.33 -0.38 -10.10
C SER A 311 4.40 -1.25 -11.33
N THR A 312 4.28 -0.60 -12.49
CA THR A 312 4.38 -1.23 -13.82
C THR A 312 5.82 -1.45 -14.28
N GLU A 313 6.81 -1.08 -13.46
CA GLU A 313 8.22 -1.29 -13.75
C GLU A 313 8.55 -2.78 -13.79
N LYS A 314 9.22 -3.19 -14.86
CA LYS A 314 9.77 -4.52 -15.02
C LYS A 314 11.23 -4.50 -14.54
N PRO A 315 11.59 -5.25 -13.49
CA PRO A 315 12.99 -5.34 -13.06
C PRO A 315 13.83 -5.99 -14.15
N HIS A 316 14.77 -5.25 -14.75
CA HIS A 316 15.64 -5.77 -15.82
C HIS A 316 17.11 -5.92 -15.42
N HIS A 317 17.57 -5.21 -14.38
CA HIS A 317 19.01 -5.11 -14.05
C HIS A 317 19.38 -5.51 -12.63
N ILE A 318 18.43 -6.06 -11.87
CA ILE A 318 18.62 -6.34 -10.44
C ILE A 318 18.80 -7.83 -10.22
N LYS A 319 19.97 -8.19 -9.67
CA LYS A 319 20.25 -9.56 -9.23
C LYS A 319 19.70 -9.77 -7.83
N LEU A 320 19.04 -10.91 -7.64
CA LEU A 320 18.56 -11.34 -6.32
C LEU A 320 19.75 -11.60 -5.38
N LEU A 321 19.63 -11.16 -4.12
CA LEU A 321 20.70 -11.35 -3.13
C LEU A 321 20.74 -12.82 -2.67
N PRO A 322 21.93 -13.43 -2.51
CA PRO A 322 22.05 -14.76 -1.91
C PRO A 322 21.55 -14.71 -0.45
N LEU A 323 20.85 -15.76 -0.01
CA LEU A 323 20.56 -15.96 1.41
C LEU A 323 21.76 -16.62 2.08
N ASP A 324 22.16 -16.10 3.24
CA ASP A 324 23.04 -16.83 4.15
C ASP A 324 22.31 -18.11 4.61
N GLU A 325 23.02 -19.24 4.70
CA GLU A 325 22.46 -20.56 5.05
C GLU A 325 21.65 -20.57 6.37
N THR A 326 21.98 -19.66 7.29
CA THR A 326 21.26 -19.47 8.57
C THR A 326 19.90 -18.76 8.41
N ARG A 327 19.70 -17.95 7.36
CA ARG A 327 18.43 -17.29 7.04
C ARG A 327 17.55 -18.10 6.09
N ALA A 328 18.11 -19.11 5.43
CA ALA A 328 17.36 -20.00 4.54
C ALA A 328 16.30 -20.81 5.31
N GLN A 329 16.61 -21.26 6.53
CA GLN A 329 15.67 -21.97 7.41
C GLN A 329 14.51 -21.07 7.89
N GLU A 330 14.77 -19.79 8.16
CA GLU A 330 13.70 -18.83 8.50
C GLU A 330 12.86 -18.48 7.26
N ALA A 331 13.47 -18.37 6.07
CA ALA A 331 12.76 -18.01 4.84
C ALA A 331 11.80 -19.09 4.30
N GLU A 332 12.04 -20.37 4.58
CA GLU A 332 11.12 -21.48 4.26
C GLU A 332 9.80 -21.38 5.03
N GLU A 333 9.81 -20.80 6.23
CA GLU A 333 8.61 -20.65 7.07
C GLU A 333 7.70 -19.48 6.62
N TYR A 334 8.22 -18.55 5.82
CA TYR A 334 7.50 -17.34 5.36
C TYR A 334 7.29 -17.27 3.82
N SER A 335 7.78 -18.22 3.03
CA SER A 335 7.61 -18.21 1.56
C SER A 335 6.41 -19.05 1.10
N ALA A 336 5.35 -18.37 0.62
CA ALA A 336 4.12 -19.01 0.14
C ALA A 336 4.17 -19.49 -1.33
N LEU A 337 5.36 -19.61 -1.93
CA LEU A 337 5.52 -20.09 -3.31
C LEU A 337 6.76 -21.02 -3.42
N PRO A 338 6.57 -22.31 -3.77
CA PRO A 338 7.67 -23.27 -3.87
C PRO A 338 8.69 -22.95 -5.00
N ASP A 339 8.36 -22.04 -5.92
CA ASP A 339 9.26 -21.61 -7.01
C ASP A 339 9.99 -20.29 -6.76
N PHE A 340 9.66 -19.55 -5.69
CA PHE A 340 10.41 -18.36 -5.30
C PHE A 340 11.57 -18.79 -4.41
N ARG A 341 12.63 -19.33 -5.03
CA ARG A 341 13.88 -19.66 -4.34
C ARG A 341 14.25 -18.50 -3.43
N ALA A 342 14.25 -18.78 -2.14
CA ALA A 342 14.54 -17.89 -1.03
C ALA A 342 15.77 -17.00 -1.35
N ARG A 343 15.50 -15.79 -1.85
CA ARG A 343 16.47 -14.75 -2.17
C ARG A 343 15.78 -13.41 -1.91
N ILE A 344 16.43 -12.56 -1.11
CA ILE A 344 15.86 -11.26 -0.74
C ILE A 344 15.86 -10.36 -1.97
N LEU A 345 14.68 -9.87 -2.36
CA LEU A 345 14.59 -8.81 -3.36
C LEU A 345 15.24 -7.56 -2.76
N PRO A 346 16.27 -6.98 -3.40
CA PRO A 346 16.84 -5.73 -2.92
C PRO A 346 15.80 -4.61 -3.06
N VAL A 347 15.81 -3.69 -2.11
CA VAL A 347 14.82 -2.62 -2.02
C VAL A 347 15.53 -1.27 -1.99
N LEU A 348 15.21 -0.41 -2.94
CA LEU A 348 15.58 1.00 -2.90
C LEU A 348 14.59 1.73 -1.98
N GLY A 349 15.03 2.20 -0.81
CA GLY A 349 14.14 2.68 0.25
C GLY A 349 13.19 3.82 -0.13
N THR A 350 13.54 4.63 -1.14
CA THR A 350 12.70 5.71 -1.65
C THR A 350 11.41 5.20 -2.28
N LEU A 351 11.42 4.03 -2.92
CA LEU A 351 10.25 3.53 -3.63
C LEU A 351 9.12 3.04 -2.69
N PRO A 352 9.38 2.20 -1.67
CA PRO A 352 8.39 1.93 -0.63
C PRO A 352 7.85 3.19 0.06
N ALA A 353 8.70 4.19 0.29
CA ALA A 353 8.27 5.47 0.85
C ALA A 353 7.27 6.17 -0.09
N MET A 354 7.55 6.23 -1.39
CA MET A 354 6.62 6.78 -2.39
C MET A 354 5.31 5.99 -2.47
N PHE A 355 5.33 4.66 -2.31
CA PHE A 355 4.10 3.88 -2.20
C PHE A 355 3.29 4.31 -0.98
N GLY A 356 3.93 4.41 0.19
CA GLY A 356 3.26 4.84 1.43
C GLY A 356 2.67 6.25 1.32
N MET A 357 3.41 7.19 0.72
CA MET A 357 2.93 8.56 0.46
C MET A 357 1.78 8.57 -0.53
N ALA A 358 1.83 7.79 -1.61
CA ALA A 358 0.75 7.69 -2.58
C ALA A 358 -0.53 7.12 -1.96
N MET A 359 -0.42 6.08 -1.11
CA MET A 359 -1.54 5.55 -0.34
C MET A 359 -2.13 6.61 0.59
N ALA A 360 -1.29 7.34 1.34
CA ALA A 360 -1.74 8.38 2.25
C ALA A 360 -2.50 9.49 1.51
N THR A 361 -1.99 9.98 0.37
CA THR A 361 -2.69 10.97 -0.44
C THR A 361 -4.06 10.47 -0.90
N PHE A 362 -4.12 9.25 -1.43
CA PHE A 362 -5.36 8.66 -1.92
C PHE A 362 -6.40 8.49 -0.81
N ILE A 363 -5.99 7.93 0.33
CA ILE A 363 -6.85 7.73 1.50
C ILE A 363 -7.32 9.07 2.07
N SER A 364 -6.43 10.05 2.20
CA SER A 364 -6.79 11.39 2.69
C SER A 364 -7.86 12.04 1.81
N CYS A 365 -7.73 11.96 0.48
CA CYS A 365 -8.75 12.47 -0.43
C CYS A 365 -10.09 11.73 -0.27
N LYS A 366 -10.06 10.39 -0.19
CA LYS A 366 -11.27 9.57 0.00
C LYS A 366 -12.00 9.91 1.30
N LEU A 367 -11.27 9.99 2.41
CA LEU A 367 -11.83 10.32 3.73
C LEU A 367 -12.38 11.74 3.78
N ALA A 368 -11.69 12.70 3.16
CA ALA A 368 -12.15 14.08 3.05
C ALA A 368 -13.35 14.25 2.10
N GLY A 369 -13.70 13.24 1.30
CA GLY A 369 -14.71 13.36 0.24
C GLY A 369 -14.23 14.18 -0.97
N HIS A 370 -12.92 14.38 -1.11
CA HIS A 370 -12.34 15.05 -2.27
C HIS A 370 -12.34 14.11 -3.48
N PRO A 371 -12.82 14.54 -4.66
CA PRO A 371 -12.92 13.68 -5.83
C PRO A 371 -11.53 13.22 -6.27
N ILE A 372 -11.29 11.91 -6.19
CA ILE A 372 -10.11 11.25 -6.73
C ILE A 372 -10.53 9.98 -7.45
N ASP A 373 -10.19 9.91 -8.74
CA ASP A 373 -10.49 8.78 -9.61
C ASP A 373 -9.20 8.29 -10.26
N PRO A 374 -8.52 7.29 -9.67
CA PRO A 374 -7.27 6.77 -10.20
C PRO A 374 -7.46 6.14 -11.57
N LEU A 375 -6.67 6.61 -12.53
CA LEU A 375 -6.64 6.10 -13.90
C LEU A 375 -5.36 5.28 -14.12
N PRO A 376 -5.44 3.93 -14.18
CA PRO A 376 -4.27 3.10 -14.46
C PRO A 376 -3.78 3.31 -15.90
N ILE A 377 -2.62 3.95 -16.06
CA ILE A 377 -2.03 4.26 -17.36
C ILE A 377 -1.36 3.01 -17.95
N LYS A 378 -2.05 2.32 -18.86
CA LYS A 378 -1.60 1.04 -19.46
C LYS A 378 -0.53 1.17 -20.55
N MET A 379 -0.32 2.36 -21.12
CA MET A 379 0.70 2.65 -22.16
C MET A 379 0.75 1.61 -23.30
N ARG A 380 -0.40 1.20 -23.81
CA ARG A 380 -0.54 0.13 -24.82
C ARG A 380 -0.22 0.63 -26.24
N GLN A 381 1.03 1.04 -26.49
CA GLN A 381 1.45 1.68 -27.75
C GLN A 381 1.08 0.89 -29.02
N SER A 382 1.28 -0.43 -29.00
CA SER A 382 0.92 -1.30 -30.14
C SER A 382 -0.58 -1.35 -30.38
N LEU A 383 -1.39 -1.30 -29.31
CA LEU A 383 -2.84 -1.24 -29.39
C LEU A 383 -3.29 0.10 -29.97
N TYR A 384 -2.77 1.22 -29.46
CA TYR A 384 -3.13 2.56 -29.95
C TYR A 384 -2.77 2.74 -31.42
N LEU A 385 -1.59 2.25 -31.84
CA LEU A 385 -1.19 2.27 -33.24
C LEU A 385 -2.12 1.43 -34.13
N ARG A 386 -2.50 0.24 -33.66
CA ARG A 386 -3.47 -0.62 -34.37
C ARG A 386 -4.81 0.08 -34.52
N LEU A 387 -5.35 0.63 -33.43
CA LEU A 387 -6.65 1.32 -33.41
C LEU A 387 -6.65 2.55 -34.30
N HIS A 388 -5.61 3.38 -34.24
CA HIS A 388 -5.44 4.53 -35.11
C HIS A 388 -5.46 4.12 -36.59
N ARG A 389 -4.64 3.12 -36.99
CA ARG A 389 -4.62 2.61 -38.38
C ARG A 389 -5.99 2.07 -38.81
N GLU A 390 -6.62 1.30 -37.94
CA GLU A 390 -7.95 0.74 -38.17
C GLU A 390 -9.03 1.84 -38.31
N LEU A 391 -8.92 2.95 -37.58
CA LEU A 391 -9.79 4.11 -37.68
C LEU A 391 -9.53 4.90 -38.97
N THR A 392 -8.26 5.15 -39.32
CA THR A 392 -7.89 5.82 -40.59
C THR A 392 -8.44 5.09 -41.81
N VAL A 393 -8.34 3.75 -41.84
CA VAL A 393 -8.86 2.95 -42.96
C VAL A 393 -10.39 3.05 -43.07
N ARG A 394 -11.09 3.10 -41.94
CA ARG A 394 -12.56 3.26 -41.91
C ARG A 394 -13.00 4.63 -42.38
N GLU A 395 -12.31 5.65 -41.90
CA GLU A 395 -12.56 7.04 -42.27
C GLU A 395 -12.39 7.25 -43.78
N ASN A 396 -11.25 6.82 -44.33
CA ASN A 396 -10.95 6.91 -45.75
C ASN A 396 -11.98 6.14 -46.60
N ARG A 397 -12.53 5.02 -46.10
CA ARG A 397 -13.61 4.28 -46.77
C ARG A 397 -14.93 5.06 -46.78
N LEU A 398 -15.27 5.73 -45.67
CA LEU A 398 -16.51 6.47 -45.52
C LEU A 398 -16.51 7.73 -46.38
N GLU A 399 -15.45 8.52 -46.31
CA GLU A 399 -15.26 9.78 -47.05
C GLU A 399 -14.82 9.55 -48.51
N LYS A 400 -14.46 8.31 -48.88
CA LYS A 400 -13.86 7.96 -50.18
C LYS A 400 -12.61 8.78 -50.51
N THR A 401 -11.86 9.16 -49.48
CA THR A 401 -10.61 9.92 -49.57
C THR A 401 -9.42 9.06 -49.19
N VAL A 402 -8.20 9.55 -49.48
CA VAL A 402 -6.96 8.95 -48.98
C VAL A 402 -6.22 10.05 -48.22
N GLY A 403 -6.19 9.94 -46.90
CA GLY A 403 -5.55 10.96 -46.08
C GLY A 403 -5.25 10.51 -44.65
N THR A 404 -4.64 11.43 -43.92
CA THR A 404 -4.50 11.37 -42.46
C THR A 404 -5.79 11.87 -41.82
N ILE A 405 -6.15 11.28 -40.69
CA ILE A 405 -7.29 11.72 -39.88
C ILE A 405 -6.89 12.82 -38.92
N SER A 406 -7.88 13.54 -38.37
CA SER A 406 -7.68 14.62 -37.39
C SER A 406 -7.12 14.16 -36.05
N LEU A 407 -7.36 12.89 -35.68
CA LEU A 407 -6.96 12.31 -34.39
C LEU A 407 -5.61 11.59 -34.52
N ASP A 408 -4.64 11.96 -33.69
CA ASP A 408 -3.34 11.28 -33.64
C ASP A 408 -3.38 9.99 -32.79
N ARG A 409 -2.25 9.27 -32.71
CA ARG A 409 -2.14 8.05 -31.90
C ARG A 409 -2.36 8.31 -30.39
N ARG A 410 -1.94 9.48 -29.89
CA ARG A 410 -2.11 9.86 -28.48
C ARG A 410 -3.57 10.18 -28.19
N ASP A 411 -4.27 10.82 -29.12
CA ASP A 411 -5.72 11.08 -29.02
C ASP A 411 -6.51 9.77 -28.95
N VAL A 412 -6.15 8.79 -29.78
CA VAL A 412 -6.73 7.43 -29.73
C VAL A 412 -6.47 6.76 -28.38
N GLY A 413 -5.27 6.91 -27.82
CA GLY A 413 -4.94 6.40 -26.49
C GLY A 413 -5.75 7.08 -25.38
N TYR A 414 -5.83 8.42 -25.43
CA TYR A 414 -6.62 9.24 -24.50
C TYR A 414 -8.10 8.85 -24.53
N LEU A 415 -8.74 8.85 -25.70
CA LEU A 415 -10.15 8.48 -25.84
C LEU A 415 -10.38 7.07 -25.29
N LEU A 416 -9.54 6.10 -25.68
CA LEU A 416 -9.71 4.74 -25.22
C LEU A 416 -9.59 4.59 -23.70
N GLU A 417 -8.54 5.14 -23.10
CA GLU A 417 -8.21 4.85 -21.70
C GLU A 417 -8.95 5.77 -20.72
N GLU A 418 -9.11 7.05 -21.04
CA GLU A 418 -9.61 8.07 -20.13
C GLU A 418 -11.13 8.27 -20.27
N ILE A 419 -11.61 8.44 -21.50
CA ILE A 419 -13.03 8.65 -21.79
C ILE A 419 -13.81 7.34 -21.74
N PHE A 420 -13.34 6.31 -22.47
CA PHE A 420 -14.07 5.03 -22.60
C PHE A 420 -13.61 3.94 -21.62
N ARG A 421 -12.60 4.20 -20.78
CA ARG A 421 -12.07 3.26 -19.77
C ARG A 421 -11.77 1.85 -20.32
N GLY A 422 -11.34 1.79 -21.58
CA GLY A 422 -10.97 0.57 -22.28
C GLY A 422 -12.13 -0.38 -22.63
N LYS A 423 -13.39 0.06 -22.53
CA LYS A 423 -14.58 -0.77 -22.71
C LYS A 423 -15.45 -0.30 -23.87
N SER A 424 -16.20 -1.23 -24.47
CA SER A 424 -17.25 -0.91 -25.45
C SER A 424 -18.36 -0.09 -24.80
N VAL A 425 -18.85 0.95 -25.49
CA VAL A 425 -20.01 1.72 -25.04
C VAL A 425 -21.27 0.86 -24.92
N LEU A 426 -21.40 -0.18 -25.76
CA LEU A 426 -22.57 -1.06 -25.83
C LEU A 426 -22.47 -2.21 -24.82
N SER A 427 -21.60 -3.19 -25.06
CA SER A 427 -21.49 -4.41 -24.24
C SER A 427 -20.68 -4.24 -22.95
N LYS A 428 -20.02 -3.09 -22.75
CA LYS A 428 -19.03 -2.87 -21.68
C LYS A 428 -17.86 -3.88 -21.70
N SER A 429 -17.70 -4.62 -22.80
CA SER A 429 -16.62 -5.59 -23.01
C SER A 429 -15.32 -4.89 -23.40
N SER A 430 -14.20 -5.40 -22.91
CA SER A 430 -12.85 -4.99 -23.34
C SER A 430 -12.24 -5.92 -24.41
N ASP A 431 -12.96 -6.98 -24.82
CA ASP A 431 -12.46 -7.93 -25.82
C ASP A 431 -12.58 -7.39 -27.25
N LYS A 432 -11.52 -7.56 -28.04
CA LYS A 432 -11.43 -7.17 -29.46
C LYS A 432 -12.01 -5.76 -29.74
N ILE A 433 -11.60 -4.79 -28.94
CA ILE A 433 -11.99 -3.38 -29.10
C ILE A 433 -11.44 -2.75 -30.39
N GLY A 434 -12.24 -1.83 -30.92
CA GLY A 434 -12.02 -0.97 -32.08
C GLY A 434 -12.64 0.42 -31.85
N MET A 435 -12.46 1.33 -32.80
CA MET A 435 -13.07 2.67 -32.77
C MET A 435 -13.73 2.98 -34.12
N CYS A 436 -14.83 3.73 -34.09
CA CYS A 436 -15.52 4.25 -35.26
C CYS A 436 -16.22 5.57 -34.93
N ARG A 437 -16.72 6.28 -35.96
CA ARG A 437 -17.62 7.41 -35.75
C ARG A 437 -18.87 6.95 -35.01
N TRP A 438 -19.41 7.79 -34.13
CA TRP A 438 -20.70 7.52 -33.49
C TRP A 438 -21.85 7.90 -34.43
N LYS A 439 -21.85 9.15 -34.88
CA LYS A 439 -22.75 9.64 -35.92
C LYS A 439 -22.01 9.64 -37.24
N ARG A 440 -22.47 8.78 -38.16
CA ARG A 440 -21.80 8.56 -39.45
C ARG A 440 -21.85 9.78 -40.37
N GLY A 441 -22.91 10.59 -40.30
CA GLY A 441 -23.08 11.81 -41.11
C GLY A 441 -22.27 13.01 -40.62
N GLU A 442 -21.74 12.98 -39.39
CA GLU A 442 -20.92 14.05 -38.82
C GLU A 442 -19.42 13.74 -39.01
N PRO A 443 -18.54 14.76 -39.10
CA PRO A 443 -17.11 14.55 -39.28
C PRO A 443 -16.45 13.87 -38.08
N LEU A 444 -15.28 13.27 -38.29
CA LEU A 444 -14.50 12.67 -37.22
C LEU A 444 -13.93 13.74 -36.28
N SER A 445 -14.31 13.65 -35.01
CA SER A 445 -13.78 14.47 -33.92
C SER A 445 -13.64 13.64 -32.64
N SER A 446 -13.01 14.19 -31.61
CA SER A 446 -12.95 13.53 -30.30
C SER A 446 -14.34 13.37 -29.66
N GLN A 447 -15.31 14.23 -30.01
CA GLN A 447 -16.72 14.13 -29.60
C GLN A 447 -17.62 13.39 -30.59
N ASN A 448 -17.06 12.72 -31.60
CA ASN A 448 -17.82 11.89 -32.53
C ASN A 448 -17.10 10.56 -32.83
N VAL A 449 -16.41 10.03 -31.82
CA VAL A 449 -15.74 8.72 -31.89
C VAL A 449 -16.12 7.91 -30.67
N VAL A 450 -16.48 6.64 -30.88
CA VAL A 450 -16.79 5.70 -29.80
C VAL A 450 -15.93 4.45 -29.85
N VAL A 451 -15.75 3.85 -28.68
CA VAL A 451 -15.12 2.53 -28.53
C VAL A 451 -16.20 1.46 -28.55
N MET A 452 -16.01 0.45 -29.40
CA MET A 452 -16.91 -0.70 -29.54
C MET A 452 -16.09 -1.97 -29.80
N THR A 453 -16.68 -3.15 -29.60
CA THR A 453 -16.06 -4.40 -30.07
C THR A 453 -16.10 -4.46 -31.60
N LYS A 454 -15.17 -5.20 -32.22
CA LYS A 454 -15.13 -5.35 -33.68
C LYS A 454 -16.45 -5.86 -34.30
N GLY A 455 -17.15 -6.74 -33.57
CA GLY A 455 -18.46 -7.26 -34.00
C GLY A 455 -19.56 -6.20 -33.97
N GLU A 456 -19.58 -5.37 -32.92
CA GLU A 456 -20.51 -4.23 -32.80
C GLU A 456 -20.24 -3.18 -33.88
N ILE A 457 -18.98 -2.85 -34.15
CA ILE A 457 -18.60 -1.90 -35.21
C ILE A 457 -19.11 -2.38 -36.57
N THR A 458 -18.99 -3.68 -36.86
CA THR A 458 -19.46 -4.23 -38.14
C THR A 458 -20.98 -4.11 -38.30
N LYS A 459 -21.74 -4.14 -37.20
CA LYS A 459 -23.19 -3.88 -37.22
C LYS A 459 -23.46 -2.39 -37.37
N HIS A 460 -22.75 -1.55 -36.64
CA HIS A 460 -22.89 -0.09 -36.68
C HIS A 460 -22.59 0.48 -38.09
N GLU A 461 -21.54 -0.01 -38.76
CA GLU A 461 -21.16 0.40 -40.12
C GLU A 461 -22.19 -0.01 -41.20
N LYS A 462 -23.13 -0.91 -40.90
CA LYS A 462 -24.22 -1.29 -41.82
C LYS A 462 -25.47 -0.40 -41.70
N LEU A 463 -25.56 0.42 -40.67
CA LEU A 463 -26.69 1.34 -40.48
C LEU A 463 -26.69 2.43 -41.56
N PRO A 464 -27.86 2.98 -41.96
CA PRO A 464 -27.91 4.20 -42.75
C PRO A 464 -27.07 5.34 -42.15
N ILE A 465 -26.61 6.28 -42.99
CA ILE A 465 -25.74 7.40 -42.54
C ILE A 465 -26.49 8.33 -41.56
N ASP A 466 -27.79 8.45 -41.79
CA ASP A 466 -28.79 9.26 -41.10
C ASP A 466 -29.67 8.43 -40.14
N ALA A 467 -29.21 7.22 -39.76
CA ALA A 467 -29.95 6.36 -38.84
C ALA A 467 -30.15 7.04 -37.48
N ASP A 468 -31.37 6.97 -36.96
CA ASP A 468 -31.66 7.37 -35.58
C ASP A 468 -31.03 6.35 -34.62
N LEU A 469 -30.02 6.79 -33.87
CA LEU A 469 -29.29 5.94 -32.94
C LEU A 469 -30.11 5.60 -31.70
N VAL A 470 -31.12 6.42 -31.34
CA VAL A 470 -32.05 6.13 -30.24
C VAL A 470 -32.89 4.91 -30.59
N ASP A 471 -33.39 4.83 -31.82
CA ASP A 471 -34.17 3.68 -32.30
C ASP A 471 -33.32 2.39 -32.38
N VAL A 472 -32.03 2.52 -32.67
CA VAL A 472 -31.13 1.37 -32.85
C VAL A 472 -30.59 0.83 -31.52
N TYR A 473 -30.19 1.71 -30.61
CA TYR A 473 -29.48 1.33 -29.39
C TYR A 473 -30.26 1.59 -28.10
N GLY A 474 -31.37 2.34 -28.16
CA GLY A 474 -32.12 2.80 -27.00
C GLY A 474 -31.55 4.08 -26.38
N GLN A 475 -32.43 4.83 -25.70
CA GLN A 475 -32.10 6.13 -25.11
C GLN A 475 -30.95 6.03 -24.10
N ASP A 476 -30.97 5.02 -23.23
CA ASP A 476 -29.95 4.85 -22.16
C ASP A 476 -28.51 4.80 -22.72
N ILE A 477 -28.32 4.17 -23.87
CA ILE A 477 -27.00 4.06 -24.51
C ILE A 477 -26.59 5.40 -25.12
N VAL A 478 -27.53 6.07 -25.80
CA VAL A 478 -27.28 7.38 -26.42
C VAL A 478 -26.91 8.41 -25.34
N ASP A 479 -27.67 8.47 -24.25
CA ASP A 479 -27.40 9.34 -23.11
C ASP A 479 -26.01 9.06 -22.50
N SER A 480 -25.65 7.79 -22.34
CA SER A 480 -24.33 7.40 -21.83
C SER A 480 -23.18 7.85 -22.76
N VAL A 481 -23.37 7.80 -24.07
CA VAL A 481 -22.37 8.30 -25.04
C VAL A 481 -22.29 9.83 -25.01
N GLU A 482 -23.43 10.51 -24.91
CA GLU A 482 -23.47 11.97 -24.80
C GLU A 482 -22.81 12.48 -23.52
N GLU A 483 -22.98 11.79 -22.40
CA GLU A 483 -22.24 12.07 -21.16
C GLU A 483 -20.73 11.95 -21.33
N MET A 484 -20.26 10.91 -22.04
CA MET A 484 -18.83 10.74 -22.35
C MET A 484 -18.30 11.88 -23.23
N PHE A 485 -19.09 12.36 -24.19
CA PHE A 485 -18.72 13.52 -25.02
C PHE A 485 -18.73 14.84 -24.24
N LYS A 486 -19.67 15.02 -23.30
CA LYS A 486 -19.66 16.17 -22.38
C LYS A 486 -18.41 16.15 -21.50
N LEU A 487 -18.04 14.99 -20.96
CA LEU A 487 -16.82 14.81 -20.16
C LEU A 487 -15.58 15.16 -20.99
N GLU A 488 -15.48 14.64 -22.22
CA GLU A 488 -14.37 14.97 -23.12
C GLU A 488 -14.30 16.49 -23.40
N ALA A 489 -15.44 17.15 -23.61
CA ALA A 489 -15.51 18.58 -23.88
C ALA A 489 -15.12 19.45 -22.66
N GLU A 490 -15.23 18.90 -21.44
CA GLU A 490 -14.77 19.53 -20.21
C GLU A 490 -13.25 19.35 -20.04
N ILE A 491 -12.77 18.11 -20.16
CA ILE A 491 -11.34 17.77 -19.99
C ILE A 491 -10.48 18.45 -21.06
N SER A 492 -10.94 18.49 -22.31
CA SER A 492 -10.21 19.09 -23.43
C SER A 492 -9.92 20.58 -23.25
N ARG A 493 -10.60 21.29 -22.32
CA ARG A 493 -10.29 22.69 -21.99
C ARG A 493 -8.97 22.86 -21.25
N PHE A 494 -8.49 21.80 -20.61
CA PHE A 494 -7.27 21.79 -19.81
C PHE A 494 -6.09 21.13 -20.55
N ARG A 495 -6.30 20.71 -21.81
CA ARG A 495 -5.31 20.04 -22.66
C ARG A 495 -4.88 20.95 -23.80
#